data_AF-A0A0F9E533-F1
#
_entry.id   AF-A0A0F9E533-F1
#
_cell.length_a   1.000
_cell.length_b   1.000
_cell.length_c   1.000
_cell.angle_alpha   90.00
_cell.angle_beta   90.00
_cell.angle_gamma   90.00
#
_symmetry.space_group_name_H-M   'P 1'
#
loop_
_entity.id
_entity.type
_entity.pdbx_description
1 polymer ?
#
loop_
_entity_poly.entity_id
_entity_poly.type
_entity_poly.pdbx_seq_one_letter_code
_entity_poly.pdbx_strand_id
1 'polypeptide(L)'
;MKLLTLERFLPSVHGTFGVMQVGNFVFFTLEEEWKNNQVNESCIPANTYELRLVKYYKGDFMTYEVMNVPGRTSIKFHPGNTEEDTQGCILLG
;
A
#
# COMPACT_ATOMS: atom_id res chain seq x y z
N MET A 1 -12.06 12.33 8.24
CA MET A 1 -11.60 11.49 7.11
C MET A 1 -10.11 11.73 6.92
N LYS A 2 -9.26 10.69 6.88
CA LYS A 2 -7.82 10.85 6.63
C LYS A 2 -7.57 10.55 5.16
N LEU A 3 -6.90 11.46 4.47
CA LEU A 3 -6.43 11.27 3.11
C LEU A 3 -4.98 10.82 3.11
N LEU A 4 -4.69 9.93 2.19
CA LEU A 4 -3.37 9.45 1.84
C LEU A 4 -3.04 9.96 0.44
N THR A 5 -1.87 10.57 0.22
CA THR A 5 -1.29 10.73 -1.12
C THR A 5 -0.16 9.74 -1.31
N LEU A 6 -0.20 8.99 -2.40
CA LEU A 6 0.71 7.88 -2.69
C LEU A 6 1.44 8.11 -4.01
N GLU A 7 2.77 8.12 -3.97
CA GLU A 7 3.64 8.30 -5.13
C GLU A 7 4.63 7.14 -5.26
N ARG A 8 5.02 6.80 -6.50
CA ARG A 8 6.00 5.74 -6.81
C ARG A 8 7.21 6.37 -7.49
N PHE A 9 8.41 6.03 -7.06
CA PHE A 9 9.62 6.65 -7.59
C PHE A 9 10.73 5.68 -8.00
N LEU A 10 10.61 4.38 -7.69
CA LEU A 10 11.57 3.38 -8.15
C LEU A 10 10.83 2.06 -8.45
N PRO A 11 10.10 1.97 -9.57
CA PRO A 11 9.52 0.72 -10.02
C PRO A 11 10.62 -0.19 -10.58
N SER A 12 10.57 -1.47 -10.20
CA SER A 12 11.45 -2.51 -10.72
C SER A 12 10.72 -3.86 -10.73
N VAL A 13 11.35 -4.88 -11.31
CA VAL A 13 10.84 -6.26 -11.26
C VAL A 13 10.95 -6.90 -9.87
N HIS A 14 11.69 -6.28 -8.95
CA HIS A 14 11.86 -6.71 -7.56
C HIS A 14 11.00 -5.88 -6.59
N GLY A 15 9.95 -5.25 -7.10
CA GLY A 15 9.08 -4.38 -6.31
C GLY A 15 9.19 -2.91 -6.66
N THR A 16 8.33 -2.13 -6.01
CA THR A 16 8.17 -0.69 -6.24
C THR A 16 8.35 0.07 -4.93
N PHE A 17 9.34 0.97 -4.89
CA PHE A 17 9.43 1.94 -3.81
C PHE A 17 8.50 3.13 -4.05
N GLY A 18 7.92 3.61 -2.95
CA GLY A 18 7.04 4.76 -2.96
C GLY A 18 7.18 5.65 -1.74
N VAL A 19 6.50 6.79 -1.82
CA VAL A 19 6.30 7.72 -0.72
C VAL A 19 4.80 7.79 -0.44
N MET A 20 4.48 7.69 0.84
CA MET A 20 3.13 7.76 1.37
C MET A 20 3.03 8.97 2.30
N GLN A 21 2.17 9.94 1.97
CA GLN A 21 1.95 11.13 2.79
C GLN A 21 0.55 11.13 3.41
N VAL A 22 0.49 11.31 4.74
CA VAL A 22 -0.77 11.44 5.49
C VAL A 22 -0.66 12.67 6.39
N GLY A 23 -1.28 13.78 5.98
CA GLY A 23 -1.11 15.07 6.63
C GLY A 23 0.35 15.54 6.54
N ASN A 24 0.99 15.74 7.70
CA ASN A 24 2.39 16.16 7.80
C ASN A 24 3.36 14.98 7.92
N PHE A 25 2.87 13.74 7.93
CA PHE A 25 3.69 12.55 8.05
C PHE A 25 4.02 11.99 6.67
N VAL A 26 5.28 11.61 6.49
CA VAL A 26 5.82 11.02 5.27
C VAL A 26 6.45 9.68 5.62
N PHE A 27 6.12 8.65 4.85
CA PHE A 27 6.61 7.30 5.03
C PHE A 27 7.15 6.78 3.70
N PHE A 28 8.24 6.03 3.74
CA PHE A 28 8.65 5.21 2.60
C PHE A 28 7.87 3.90 2.59
N THR A 29 7.57 3.40 1.40
CA THR A 29 6.82 2.16 1.19
C THR A 29 7.56 1.21 0.27
N LEU A 30 7.33 -0.09 0.48
CA LEU A 30 7.69 -1.15 -0.47
C LEU A 30 6.42 -1.92 -0.84
N GLU A 31 6.26 -2.21 -2.12
CA GLU A 31 5.13 -2.97 -2.69
C GLU A 31 5.63 -3.83 -3.86
N GLU A 32 4.77 -4.68 -4.43
CA GLU A 32 5.15 -5.43 -5.63
C GLU A 32 5.41 -4.53 -6.84
N GLU A 33 5.99 -5.14 -7.88
CA GLU A 33 6.13 -4.49 -9.18
C GLU A 33 4.77 -4.03 -9.72
N TRP A 34 4.77 -2.98 -10.54
CA TRP A 34 3.54 -2.55 -11.20
C TRP A 34 3.17 -3.53 -12.31
N LYS A 35 2.08 -4.28 -12.12
CA LYS A 35 1.49 -5.17 -13.14
C LYS A 35 0.12 -4.71 -13.59
N ASN A 36 -0.03 -3.43 -13.92
CA ASN A 36 -1.30 -2.85 -14.39
C ASN A 36 -2.45 -3.07 -13.39
N ASN A 37 -2.19 -2.88 -12.09
CA ASN A 37 -3.18 -3.02 -11.02
C ASN A 37 -3.81 -4.41 -10.92
N GLN A 38 -3.09 -5.47 -11.33
CA GLN A 38 -3.55 -6.85 -11.18
C GLN A 38 -3.73 -7.24 -9.70
N VAL A 39 -4.68 -8.15 -9.47
CA VAL A 39 -5.08 -8.53 -8.12
C VAL A 39 -4.02 -9.45 -7.50
N ASN A 40 -3.56 -9.12 -6.29
CA ASN A 40 -2.62 -9.89 -5.47
C ASN A 40 -1.19 -10.02 -6.00
N GLU A 41 -0.83 -9.25 -7.04
CA GLU A 41 0.49 -9.33 -7.65
C GLU A 41 1.01 -7.99 -8.19
N SER A 42 0.33 -6.89 -7.85
CA SER A 42 0.66 -5.54 -8.29
C SER A 42 0.47 -4.56 -7.14
N CYS A 43 1.39 -3.59 -7.05
CA CYS A 43 1.12 -2.35 -6.33
C CYS A 43 -0.09 -1.62 -6.93
N ILE A 44 -0.75 -0.79 -6.13
CA ILE A 44 -1.91 0.02 -6.56
C ILE A 44 -1.47 1.32 -7.25
N PRO A 45 -2.34 1.97 -8.05
CA PRO A 45 -2.00 3.21 -8.74
C PRO A 45 -1.55 4.30 -7.77
N ALA A 46 -0.60 5.14 -8.19
CA ALA A 46 -0.30 6.38 -7.48
C ALA A 46 -1.53 7.30 -7.54
N ASN A 47 -2.05 7.70 -6.38
CA ASN A 47 -3.21 8.59 -6.28
C ASN A 47 -3.38 9.11 -4.84
N THR A 48 -4.41 9.92 -4.64
CA THR A 48 -4.94 10.24 -3.32
C THR A 48 -6.13 9.34 -2.99
N TYR A 49 -6.09 8.71 -1.82
CA TYR A 49 -7.09 7.76 -1.35
C TYR A 49 -7.60 8.10 0.05
N GLU A 50 -8.79 7.60 0.37
CA GLU A 50 -9.32 7.65 1.74
C GLU A 50 -8.82 6.46 2.56
N LEU A 51 -8.59 6.69 3.85
CA LEU A 51 -8.21 5.64 4.78
C LEU A 51 -9.34 5.29 5.73
N ARG A 52 -9.54 3.99 5.94
CA ARG A 52 -10.45 3.42 6.94
C ARG A 52 -9.69 2.58 7.95
N LEU A 53 -9.91 2.82 9.24
CA LEU A 53 -9.33 1.98 10.29
C LEU A 53 -10.03 0.61 10.30
N VAL A 54 -9.26 -0.46 10.23
CA VAL A 54 -9.73 -1.86 10.18
C VAL A 54 -8.84 -2.77 11.01
N LYS A 55 -9.31 -3.99 11.30
CA LYS A 55 -8.49 -5.05 11.89
C LYS A 55 -7.74 -5.82 10.80
N TYR A 56 -6.43 -5.97 10.95
CA TYR A 56 -5.63 -6.89 10.13
C TYR A 56 -5.55 -8.25 10.81
N TYR A 57 -6.31 -9.23 10.30
CA TYR A 57 -6.46 -10.53 10.94
C TYR A 57 -5.18 -11.38 10.93
N LYS A 58 -4.33 -11.28 9.89
CA LYS A 58 -3.10 -12.10 9.79
C LYS A 58 -2.07 -11.74 10.88
N GLY A 59 -1.99 -10.46 11.25
CA GLY A 59 -1.06 -9.97 12.29
C GLY A 59 -1.71 -9.63 13.63
N ASP A 60 -3.04 -9.74 13.73
CA ASP A 60 -3.84 -9.38 14.92
C ASP A 60 -3.60 -7.96 15.46
N PHE A 61 -3.55 -6.96 14.57
CA PHE A 61 -3.43 -5.55 14.96
C PHE A 61 -4.38 -4.65 14.17
N MET A 62 -4.60 -3.43 14.67
CA MET A 62 -5.39 -2.40 13.97
C MET A 62 -4.52 -1.67 12.95
N THR A 63 -5.02 -1.51 11.73
CA THR A 63 -4.32 -0.83 10.64
C THR A 63 -5.30 0.00 9.80
N TYR A 64 -4.79 0.68 8.78
CA TYR A 64 -5.60 1.37 7.79
C TYR A 64 -5.73 0.53 6.50
N GLU A 65 -6.93 0.55 5.95
CA GLU A 65 -7.25 0.10 4.59
C GLU A 65 -7.37 1.30 3.66
N VAL A 66 -6.78 1.19 2.47
CA VAL A 66 -6.91 2.14 1.37
C VAL A 66 -8.23 1.89 0.65
N MET A 67 -9.10 2.90 0.66
CA MET A 67 -10.45 2.80 0.13
C MET A 67 -10.53 3.32 -1.31
N ASN A 68 -11.56 2.85 -2.03
CA ASN A 68 -11.91 3.32 -3.37
C ASN A 68 -10.80 3.14 -4.43
N VAL A 69 -9.96 2.10 -4.28
CA VAL A 69 -9.01 1.70 -5.32
C VAL A 69 -9.78 0.99 -6.45
N PRO A 70 -9.73 1.49 -7.70
CA PRO A 70 -10.48 0.88 -8.80
C PRO A 70 -10.11 -0.60 -8.99
N GLY A 71 -11.09 -1.49 -8.97
CA GLY A 71 -10.88 -2.93 -9.17
C GLY A 71 -10.11 -3.65 -8.07
N ARG A 72 -9.84 -3.01 -6.93
CA ARG A 72 -9.07 -3.59 -5.80
C ARG A 72 -9.77 -3.33 -4.48
N THR A 73 -9.56 -4.21 -3.51
CA THR A 73 -10.06 -4.08 -2.14
C THR A 73 -9.04 -4.65 -1.17
N SER A 74 -9.25 -4.47 0.14
CA SER A 74 -8.41 -5.08 1.19
C SER A 74 -6.94 -4.68 1.15
N ILE A 75 -6.63 -3.54 0.53
CA ILE A 75 -5.28 -2.97 0.48
C ILE A 75 -4.99 -2.32 1.83
N LYS A 76 -4.10 -2.91 2.61
CA LYS A 76 -3.83 -2.51 4.00
C LYS A 76 -2.38 -2.14 4.21
N PHE A 77 -2.08 -1.49 5.31
CA PHE A 77 -0.70 -1.26 5.74
C PHE A 77 -0.26 -2.35 6.71
N HIS A 78 0.95 -2.88 6.53
CA HIS A 78 1.56 -3.80 7.48
C HIS A 78 3.09 -3.76 7.38
N PRO A 79 3.83 -4.24 8.39
CA PRO A 79 5.28 -4.39 8.28
C PRO A 79 5.66 -5.47 7.26
N GLY A 80 6.85 -5.35 6.68
CA GLY A 80 7.43 -6.27 5.72
C GLY A 80 8.71 -5.74 5.13
N ASN A 81 9.69 -6.62 4.93
CA ASN A 81 11.06 -6.27 4.55
C ASN A 81 11.32 -6.43 3.05
N THR A 82 10.59 -7.34 2.38
CA THR A 82 10.75 -7.62 0.95
C THR A 82 9.41 -7.56 0.23
N GLU A 83 9.44 -7.45 -1.09
CA GLU A 83 8.25 -7.50 -1.95
C GLU A 83 7.47 -8.82 -1.80
N GLU A 84 8.14 -9.89 -1.38
CA GLU A 84 7.51 -11.20 -1.11
C GLU A 84 6.64 -11.20 0.15
N ASP A 85 6.81 -10.22 1.05
CA ASP A 85 5.99 -10.10 2.26
C ASP A 85 4.58 -9.55 1.97
N THR A 86 4.30 -9.11 0.73
CA THR A 86 3.03 -8.52 0.34
C THR A 86 2.36 -9.24 -0.85
N GLN A 87 1.04 -9.05 -0.94
CA GLN A 87 0.17 -9.49 -2.04
C GLN A 87 -0.77 -8.32 -2.42
N GLY A 88 -0.19 -7.14 -2.65
CA GLY A 88 -0.85 -5.91 -3.04
C GLY A 88 -1.10 -4.93 -1.90
N CYS A 89 -0.68 -5.27 -0.68
CA CYS A 89 -0.70 -4.37 0.47
C CYS A 89 0.53 -3.45 0.46
N ILE A 90 0.47 -2.38 1.25
CA ILE A 90 1.56 -1.39 1.36
C ILE A 90 2.43 -1.75 2.56
N LEU A 91 3.72 -2.00 2.34
CA LEU A 91 4.66 -2.29 3.41
C LEU A 91 5.19 -1.00 4.03
N LEU A 92 5.19 -0.96 5.37
CA LEU A 92 5.76 0.11 6.19
C LEU A 92 6.73 -0.52 7.20
N GLY A 93 8.00 -0.69 6.80
CA GLY A 93 9.05 -1.23 7.66
C GLY A 93 9.15 -2.74 7.64
#